data_AF-A0A7J2MGI8-F1
#
_entry.id   AF-A0A7J2MGI8-F1
#
_cell.length_a   1.000
_cell.length_b   1.000
_cell.length_c   1.000
_cell.angle_alpha   90.00
_cell.angle_beta   90.00
_cell.angle_gamma   90.00
#
_symmetry.space_group_name_H-M   'P 1'
#
loop_
_entity.id
_entity.type
_entity.pdbx_description
1 polymer ?
#
loop_
_entity_poly.entity_id
_entity_poly.type
_entity_poly.pdbx_seq_one_letter_code
_entity_poly.pdbx_strand_id
1 'polypeptide(L)'
;MDTEVVDVEVLLELGETMIVREKEFSEFSRAIAELSEEDHLDEEAYLKEFYTRVHGFMDKTTDLIAAYQEYIAALENACTQRDAEALPSSCCGCLL
;
A
#
# COMPACT_ATOMS: atom_id res chain seq x y z
N MET A 1 -25.03 15.05 2.43
CA MET A 1 -23.69 14.45 2.41
C MET A 1 -23.93 12.99 2.15
N ASP A 2 -23.73 12.58 0.91
CA ASP A 2 -23.85 11.19 0.52
C ASP A 2 -22.63 10.47 1.09
N THR A 3 -22.85 9.66 2.12
CA THR A 3 -21.81 8.80 2.68
C THR A 3 -21.66 7.65 1.68
N GLU A 4 -20.65 7.70 0.82
CA GLU A 4 -20.31 6.61 -0.09
C GLU A 4 -19.93 5.39 0.75
N VAL A 5 -20.82 4.40 0.82
CA VAL A 5 -20.53 3.09 1.42
C VAL A 5 -19.27 2.55 0.75
N VAL A 6 -18.20 2.34 1.51
CA VAL A 6 -16.99 1.71 0.97
C VAL A 6 -17.36 0.30 0.55
N ASP A 7 -17.30 0.06 -0.76
CA ASP A 7 -17.60 -1.25 -1.33
C ASP A 7 -16.54 -2.27 -0.87
N VAL A 8 -16.98 -3.45 -0.46
CA VAL A 8 -16.10 -4.58 -0.12
C VAL A 8 -15.21 -4.92 -1.32
N GLU A 9 -15.70 -4.74 -2.54
CA GLU A 9 -14.91 -4.91 -3.76
C GLU A 9 -13.71 -3.95 -3.80
N VAL A 10 -13.88 -2.68 -3.41
CA VAL A 10 -12.77 -1.70 -3.35
C VAL A 10 -11.74 -2.08 -2.30
N LEU A 11 -12.15 -2.59 -1.13
CA LEU A 11 -11.22 -3.07 -0.10
C LEU A 11 -10.40 -4.27 -0.59
N LEU A 12 -11.03 -5.18 -1.32
CA LEU A 12 -10.34 -6.34 -1.91
C LEU A 12 -9.32 -5.90 -2.97
N GLU A 13 -9.69 -5.00 -3.87
CA GLU A 13 -8.79 -4.47 -4.92
C GLU A 13 -7.58 -3.74 -4.32
N LEU A 14 -7.78 -2.92 -3.28
CA LEU A 14 -6.69 -2.25 -2.58
C LEU A 14 -5.79 -3.25 -1.83
N GLY A 15 -6.37 -4.27 -1.21
CA GLY A 15 -5.62 -5.36 -0.58
C GLY A 15 -4.77 -6.16 -1.58
N GLU A 16 -5.31 -6.49 -2.75
CA GLU A 16 -4.56 -7.14 -3.83
C GLU A 16 -3.44 -6.25 -4.34
N THR A 17 -3.70 -4.96 -4.52
CA THR A 17 -2.70 -3.97 -4.93
C THR A 17 -1.54 -3.92 -3.93
N MET A 18 -1.83 -3.87 -2.63
CA MET A 18 -0.83 -3.90 -1.56
C MET A 18 0.05 -5.16 -1.64
N ILE A 19 -0.56 -6.35 -1.81
CA ILE A 19 0.18 -7.62 -1.95
C ILE A 19 1.12 -7.60 -3.16
N VAL A 20 0.66 -7.06 -4.29
CA VAL A 20 1.51 -6.91 -5.48
C VAL A 20 2.71 -6.01 -5.18
N ARG A 21 2.51 -4.87 -4.50
CA ARG A 21 3.60 -3.96 -4.13
C ARG A 21 4.58 -4.57 -3.13
N GLU A 22 4.11 -5.36 -2.18
CA GLU A 22 4.98 -6.10 -1.24
C GLU A 22 5.90 -7.07 -2.00
N LYS A 23 5.34 -7.77 -2.99
CA LYS A 23 6.09 -8.71 -3.82
C LYS A 23 7.16 -7.97 -4.64
N GLU A 24 6.80 -6.88 -5.32
CA GLU A 24 7.75 -6.07 -6.09
C GLU A 24 8.88 -5.52 -5.21
N PHE A 25 8.53 -4.99 -4.03
CA PHE A 25 9.50 -4.51 -3.04
C PHE A 25 10.48 -5.63 -2.64
N SER A 26 9.95 -6.83 -2.35
CA SER A 26 10.76 -7.98 -1.96
C SER A 26 11.68 -8.45 -3.08
N GLU A 27 11.21 -8.46 -4.32
CA GLU A 27 12.01 -8.82 -5.50
C GLU A 27 13.17 -7.83 -5.72
N PHE A 28 12.92 -6.53 -5.57
CA PHE A 28 13.97 -5.51 -5.67
C PHE A 28 14.97 -5.57 -4.52
N SER A 29 14.49 -5.80 -3.29
CA SER A 29 15.35 -5.98 -2.12
C SER A 29 16.30 -7.17 -2.31
N ARG A 30 15.78 -8.30 -2.79
CA ARG A 30 16.57 -9.48 -3.12
C ARG A 30 17.55 -9.21 -4.26
N ALA A 31 17.12 -8.53 -5.33
CA ALA A 31 18.01 -8.18 -6.44
C ALA A 31 19.21 -7.34 -5.99
N ILE A 32 19.04 -6.42 -5.02
CA ILE A 32 20.19 -5.69 -4.46
C ILE A 32 21.10 -6.64 -3.67
N ALA A 33 20.53 -7.48 -2.81
CA ALA A 33 21.29 -8.39 -1.95
C ALA A 33 22.09 -9.47 -2.73
N GLU A 34 21.58 -9.87 -3.90
CA GLU A 34 22.21 -10.85 -4.80
C GLU A 34 23.21 -10.21 -5.77
N LEU A 35 23.37 -8.87 -5.76
CA LEU A 35 24.34 -8.21 -6.64
C LEU A 35 25.78 -8.54 -6.19
N SER A 36 26.58 -9.07 -7.12
CA SER A 36 27.98 -9.42 -6.88
C SER A 36 28.90 -8.60 -7.78
N GLU A 37 30.01 -8.10 -7.23
CA GLU A 37 31.07 -7.43 -8.00
C GLU A 37 31.66 -8.35 -9.07
N GLU A 38 31.73 -9.67 -8.81
CA GLU A 38 32.32 -10.67 -9.70
C GLU A 38 31.54 -10.87 -11.02
N ASP A 39 30.26 -10.50 -11.04
CA ASP A 39 29.40 -10.62 -12.23
C ASP A 39 29.59 -9.45 -13.22
N HIS A 40 30.45 -8.50 -12.89
CA HIS A 40 30.65 -7.26 -13.66
C HIS A 40 32.07 -7.19 -14.25
N LEU A 41 32.19 -6.50 -15.38
CA LEU A 41 33.47 -6.35 -16.09
C LEU A 41 34.48 -5.51 -15.29
N ASP A 42 34.00 -4.55 -14.53
CA ASP A 42 34.79 -3.65 -13.67
C ASP A 42 33.91 -3.05 -12.55
N GLU A 43 34.58 -2.32 -11.65
CA GLU A 43 33.95 -1.64 -10.52
C GLU A 43 32.93 -0.57 -10.96
N GLU A 44 33.18 0.13 -12.07
CA GLU A 44 32.27 1.18 -12.56
C GLU A 44 30.94 0.59 -13.01
N ALA A 45 30.98 -0.54 -13.73
CA ALA A 45 29.80 -1.28 -14.16
C ALA A 45 28.98 -1.78 -12.96
N TYR A 46 29.66 -2.36 -11.95
CA TYR A 46 29.01 -2.79 -10.71
C TYR A 46 28.34 -1.62 -9.97
N LEU A 47 29.07 -0.53 -9.74
CA LEU A 47 28.54 0.63 -9.02
C LEU A 47 27.35 1.24 -9.75
N LYS A 48 27.42 1.36 -11.08
CA LYS A 48 26.31 1.87 -11.89
C LYS A 48 25.05 1.02 -11.72
N GLU A 49 25.19 -0.30 -11.75
CA GLU A 49 24.08 -1.21 -11.55
C GLU A 49 23.55 -1.17 -10.11
N PHE A 50 24.45 -1.15 -9.12
CA PHE A 50 24.09 -1.00 -7.71
C PHE A 50 23.26 0.26 -7.47
N TYR A 51 23.72 1.43 -7.93
CA TYR A 51 22.97 2.69 -7.78
C TYR A 51 21.62 2.63 -8.48
N THR A 52 21.56 2.05 -9.68
CA THR A 52 20.29 1.88 -10.41
C THR A 52 19.30 1.03 -9.62
N ARG A 53 19.76 -0.11 -9.06
CA ARG A 53 18.91 -0.99 -8.24
C ARG A 53 18.48 -0.32 -6.93
N VAL A 54 19.36 0.43 -6.25
CA VAL A 54 19.03 1.19 -5.04
C VAL A 54 17.99 2.28 -5.30
N HIS A 55 18.10 3.02 -6.41
CA HIS A 55 17.09 3.98 -6.80
C HIS A 55 15.74 3.31 -7.07
N GLY A 56 15.72 2.22 -7.83
CA GLY A 56 14.50 1.45 -8.06
C GLY A 56 13.89 0.90 -6.75
N PHE A 57 14.70 0.48 -5.80
CA PHE A 57 14.23 0.05 -4.47
C PHE A 57 13.57 1.18 -3.69
N MET A 58 14.11 2.41 -3.74
CA MET A 58 13.47 3.57 -3.12
C MET A 58 12.11 3.86 -3.75
N ASP A 59 12.01 3.82 -5.09
CA ASP A 59 10.74 4.01 -5.79
C ASP A 59 9.71 2.95 -5.38
N LYS A 60 10.12 1.67 -5.31
CA LYS A 60 9.25 0.58 -4.85
C LYS A 60 8.86 0.70 -3.38
N THR A 61 9.73 1.26 -2.55
CA THR A 61 9.42 1.56 -1.15
C THR A 61 8.33 2.63 -1.07
N THR A 62 8.44 3.70 -1.86
CA THR A 62 7.42 4.75 -1.94
C THR A 62 6.08 4.21 -2.44
N ASP A 63 6.08 3.39 -3.49
CA ASP A 63 4.87 2.73 -4.01
C ASP A 63 4.19 1.86 -2.94
N LEU A 64 4.98 1.08 -2.18
CA LEU A 64 4.46 0.20 -1.14
C LEU A 64 3.85 1.01 0.02
N ILE A 65 4.52 2.09 0.45
CA ILE A 65 3.99 2.98 1.49
C ILE A 65 2.66 3.59 1.06
N ALA A 66 2.57 4.06 -0.19
CA ALA A 66 1.33 4.62 -0.72
C ALA A 66 0.19 3.59 -0.72
N ALA A 67 0.46 2.37 -1.18
CA ALA A 67 -0.54 1.29 -1.19
C ALA A 67 -1.04 0.94 0.23
N TYR A 68 -0.15 0.87 1.22
CA TYR A 68 -0.58 0.68 2.61
C TYR A 68 -1.41 1.84 3.14
N GLN A 69 -1.02 3.08 2.84
CA GLN A 69 -1.77 4.26 3.29
C GLN A 69 -3.18 4.29 2.71
N GLU A 70 -3.33 4.01 1.41
CA GLU A 70 -4.63 3.92 0.75
C GLU A 70 -5.49 2.80 1.36
N TYR A 71 -4.90 1.62 1.58
CA TYR A 71 -5.63 0.49 2.15
C TYR A 71 -6.06 0.75 3.61
N ILE A 72 -5.19 1.33 4.44
CA ILE A 72 -5.51 1.73 5.81
C ILE A 72 -6.64 2.77 5.82
N ALA A 73 -6.55 3.81 5.00
CA ALA A 73 -7.59 4.84 4.92
C ALA A 73 -8.95 4.26 4.52
N ALA A 74 -8.96 3.30 3.57
CA ALA A 74 -10.19 2.62 3.17
C ALA A 74 -10.77 1.77 4.31
N LEU A 75 -9.94 1.05 5.07
CA LEU A 75 -10.37 0.28 6.25
C LEU A 75 -10.91 1.18 7.36
N GLU A 76 -10.25 2.31 7.65
CA GLU A 76 -10.70 3.29 8.64
C GLU A 76 -12.06 3.90 8.26
N ASN A 77 -12.26 4.22 6.98
CA ASN A 77 -13.53 4.73 6.48
C ASN A 77 -14.65 3.67 6.61
N ALA A 78 -14.39 2.43 6.21
CA ALA A 78 -15.35 1.33 6.34
C ALA A 78 -15.75 1.08 7.82
N CYS A 79 -14.79 1.12 8.75
CA CYS A 79 -15.07 1.03 10.18
C CYS A 79 -15.93 2.19 10.69
N THR A 80 -15.60 3.43 10.30
CA THR A 80 -16.34 4.62 10.71
C THR A 80 -17.79 4.60 10.22
N GLN A 81 -18.02 4.13 8.99
CA GLN A 81 -19.36 3.99 8.42
C GLN A 81 -20.19 2.97 9.18
N ARG A 82 -19.61 1.80 9.47
CA ARG A 82 -20.27 0.77 10.27
C ARG A 82 -20.68 1.29 11.65
N ASP A 83 -19.82 2.07 12.30
CA ASP A 83 -20.14 2.67 13.61
C ASP A 83 -21.26 3.73 13.49
N ALA A 84 -21.28 4.51 12.40
CA ALA A 84 -22.34 5.48 12.11
C ALA A 84 -23.69 4.82 11.82
N GLU A 85 -23.71 3.68 11.12
CA GLU A 85 -24.92 2.88 10.85
C GLU A 85 -25.42 2.14 12.10
N ALA A 86 -24.52 1.79 13.04
CA ALA A 86 -24.86 1.11 14.29
C ALA A 86 -25.43 2.04 15.37
N LEU A 87 -25.27 3.36 15.24
CA LEU A 87 -25.92 4.34 16.11
C LEU A 87 -27.43 4.39 15.78
N PRO A 88 -28.34 4.01 16.70
CA PRO A 88 -29.76 4.08 16.42
C PRO A 88 -30.15 5.53 16.15
N SER A 89 -30.94 5.75 15.10
CA SER A 89 -31.65 7.01 14.80
C SER A 89 -32.73 7.35 15.84
N SER A 90 -32.51 7.02 17.11
CA SER A 90 -33.38 7.33 18.25
C SER A 90 -33.18 8.77 18.74
N CYS A 91 -33.24 9.72 17.83
CA CYS A 91 -33.44 11.13 18.13
C CYS A 91 -34.56 11.68 17.22
N CYS A 92 -35.73 11.04 17.26
CA CYS A 92 -36.97 11.70 16.84
C CYS A 92 -38.18 11.13 17.59
N GLY A 93 -38.75 11.95 18.48
CA GLY A 93 -40.15 11.85 18.91
C GLY A 93 -40.47 11.02 20.14
N CYS A 94 -40.18 11.53 21.34
CA CYS A 94 -40.92 11.23 22.58
C CYS A 94 -40.75 12.38 23.61
N LEU A 95 -41.18 13.58 23.22
CA LEU A 95 -41.54 14.66 24.16
C LEU A 95 -42.85 15.28 23.65
N LEU A 96 -43.95 14.55 23.89
CA LEU A 96 -45.31 15.10 23.98
C LEU A 96 -46.00 14.42 25.15
#